data_AF-T0N661-F1
#
_entry.id   AF-T0N661-F1
#
_cell.length_a   1.000
_cell.length_b   1.000
_cell.length_c   1.000
_cell.angle_alpha   90.00
_cell.angle_beta   90.00
_cell.angle_gamma   90.00
#
_symmetry.space_group_name_H-M   'P 1'
#
loop_
_entity.id
_entity.type
_entity.pdbx_description
1 polymer ?
#
loop_
_entity_poly.entity_id
_entity_poly.type
_entity_poly.pdbx_seq_one_letter_code
_entity_poly.pdbx_strand_id
1 'polypeptide(L)'
;MYLNVVKSFIRMRTLKDFLERTHVHPINMVKLQWLGHAAWLVEFSKTRMVIDPFLTNNPRAAMKESDLNNIDYVLVTHTHFDHVGDAYAISRRTGAKIVGMFELSQGGEKDELGEDHFIGMNKGSQTRFGEVSIGLTAAVPQRE
;
A
#
# COMPACT_ATOMS: atom_id res chain seq x y z
N MET A 1 12.72 -39.60 -25.53
CA MET A 1 12.79 -38.22 -24.99
C MET A 1 11.76 -37.94 -23.88
N TYR A 2 10.68 -38.72 -23.74
CA TYR A 2 9.69 -38.58 -22.64
C TYR A 2 10.05 -39.31 -21.33
N LEU A 3 11.10 -40.13 -21.30
CA LEU A 3 11.45 -40.97 -20.14
C LEU A 3 12.40 -40.29 -19.12
N ASN A 4 12.94 -39.11 -19.43
CA ASN A 4 13.93 -38.42 -18.58
C ASN A 4 13.33 -37.42 -17.61
N VAL A 5 12.06 -37.02 -17.76
CA VAL A 5 11.40 -36.09 -16.84
C VAL A 5 10.94 -36.79 -15.55
N VAL A 6 10.58 -38.08 -15.64
CA VAL A 6 10.04 -38.83 -14.48
C VAL A 6 11.13 -39.35 -13.53
N LYS A 7 12.39 -39.49 -13.99
CA LYS A 7 13.49 -39.96 -13.14
C LYS A 7 14.07 -38.90 -12.20
N SER A 8 13.80 -37.61 -12.42
CA SER A 8 14.24 -36.54 -11.52
C SER A 8 13.28 -36.35 -10.31
N PHE A 9 12.10 -36.96 -10.34
CA PHE A 9 11.08 -36.79 -9.30
C PHE A 9 11.39 -37.53 -7.98
N ILE A 10 12.40 -38.41 -7.95
CA ILE A 10 12.67 -39.33 -6.82
C ILE A 10 13.72 -38.78 -5.83
N ARG A 11 14.15 -37.51 -5.97
CA ARG A 11 15.16 -36.91 -5.06
C ARG A 11 14.78 -35.53 -4.53
N MET A 12 13.49 -35.29 -4.28
CA MET A 12 13.03 -34.09 -3.56
C MET A 12 12.68 -34.51 -2.14
N ARG A 13 13.52 -34.12 -1.18
CA ARG A 13 13.32 -34.47 0.24
C ARG A 13 12.59 -33.38 1.00
N THR A 14 12.57 -32.15 0.48
CA THR A 14 11.93 -31.00 1.13
C THR A 14 11.29 -30.05 0.12
N LEU A 15 10.28 -29.28 0.55
CA LEU A 15 9.68 -28.20 -0.23
C LEU A 15 10.72 -27.13 -0.64
N LYS A 16 11.75 -26.96 0.19
CA LYS A 16 12.86 -26.02 -0.03
C LYS A 16 13.71 -26.42 -1.24
N ASP A 17 14.02 -27.71 -1.38
CA ASP A 17 14.79 -28.24 -2.52
C ASP A 17 14.06 -28.05 -3.87
N PHE A 18 12.72 -28.09 -3.84
CA PHE A 18 11.89 -27.86 -5.02
C PHE A 18 11.88 -26.38 -5.43
N LEU A 19 11.75 -25.47 -4.46
CA LEU A 19 11.74 -24.02 -4.71
C LEU A 19 13.09 -23.51 -5.20
N GLU A 20 14.20 -24.01 -4.64
CA GLU A 20 15.56 -23.58 -5.05
C GLU A 20 15.93 -24.05 -6.47
N ARG A 21 15.40 -25.18 -6.94
CA ARG A 21 15.74 -25.77 -8.26
C ARG A 21 14.84 -25.33 -9.41
N THR A 22 13.66 -24.80 -9.12
CA THR A 22 12.70 -24.46 -10.17
C THR A 22 12.87 -23.05 -10.74
N HIS A 23 13.84 -22.26 -10.24
CA HIS A 23 13.91 -20.80 -10.51
C HIS A 23 12.55 -20.11 -10.31
N VAL A 24 11.66 -20.71 -9.52
CA VAL A 24 10.44 -20.09 -9.05
C VAL A 24 10.91 -19.22 -7.89
N HIS A 25 11.26 -17.98 -8.21
CA HIS A 25 11.40 -16.95 -7.19
C HIS A 25 10.13 -17.02 -6.32
N PRO A 26 10.24 -17.02 -4.98
CA PRO A 26 9.05 -16.91 -4.14
C PRO A 26 8.26 -15.74 -4.68
N ILE A 27 7.05 -16.02 -5.15
CA ILE A 27 6.22 -15.02 -5.80
C ILE A 27 6.03 -13.95 -4.73
N ASN A 28 6.55 -12.74 -4.95
CA ASN A 28 6.27 -11.60 -4.09
C ASN A 28 4.76 -11.36 -4.16
N MET A 29 4.02 -12.05 -3.30
CA MET A 29 2.56 -12.03 -3.31
C MET A 29 2.13 -10.68 -2.78
N VAL A 30 1.48 -9.91 -3.64
CA VAL A 30 0.81 -8.67 -3.25
C VAL A 30 -0.62 -9.02 -2.90
N LYS A 31 -1.06 -8.66 -1.69
CA LYS A 31 -2.46 -8.76 -1.28
C LYS A 31 -3.12 -7.41 -1.41
N LEU A 32 -4.31 -7.41 -1.99
CA LEU A 32 -5.17 -6.24 -2.13
C LEU A 32 -6.49 -6.54 -1.43
N GLN A 33 -6.88 -5.67 -0.50
CA GLN A 33 -8.18 -5.71 0.14
C GLN A 33 -8.88 -4.37 -0.08
N TRP A 34 -10.04 -4.43 -0.73
CA TRP A 34 -10.90 -3.27 -0.88
C TRP A 34 -11.61 -2.99 0.44
N LEU A 35 -11.50 -1.75 0.93
CA LEU A 35 -12.08 -1.33 2.20
C LEU A 35 -13.36 -0.51 2.03
N GLY A 36 -13.77 -0.19 0.80
CA GLY A 36 -14.93 0.63 0.48
C GLY A 36 -14.57 1.98 -0.13
N HIS A 37 -15.46 2.57 -0.94
CA HIS A 37 -15.18 3.80 -1.70
C HIS A 37 -13.86 3.66 -2.50
N ALA A 38 -12.91 4.59 -2.37
CA ALA A 38 -11.57 4.55 -2.95
C ALA A 38 -10.53 3.85 -2.04
N ALA A 39 -10.94 3.36 -0.86
CA ALA A 39 -10.01 2.84 0.14
C ALA A 39 -9.50 1.44 -0.19
N TRP A 40 -8.18 1.25 -0.16
CA TRP A 40 -7.52 -0.05 -0.37
C TRP A 40 -6.42 -0.29 0.66
N LEU A 41 -6.40 -1.49 1.24
CA LEU A 41 -5.23 -2.01 1.95
C LEU A 41 -4.39 -2.84 0.97
N VAL A 42 -3.11 -2.50 0.89
CA VAL A 42 -2.13 -3.15 0.01
C VAL A 42 -0.99 -3.69 0.86
N GLU A 43 -0.74 -4.99 0.76
CA GLU A 43 0.30 -5.67 1.52
C GLU A 43 1.30 -6.32 0.56
N PHE A 44 2.55 -5.89 0.68
CA PHE A 44 3.72 -6.52 0.10
C PHE A 44 4.40 -7.42 1.15
N SER A 45 5.60 -7.93 0.85
CA SER A 45 6.28 -8.88 1.74
C SER A 45 6.73 -8.24 3.06
N LYS A 46 7.10 -6.96 3.02
CA LYS A 46 7.66 -6.17 4.12
C LYS A 46 7.04 -4.79 4.25
N THR A 47 6.20 -4.39 3.29
CA THR A 47 5.57 -3.07 3.27
C THR A 47 4.05 -3.20 3.27
N ARG A 48 3.41 -2.45 4.15
CA ARG A 48 1.96 -2.33 4.27
C ARG A 48 1.56 -0.89 4.04
N MET A 49 0.59 -0.67 3.16
CA MET A 49 0.08 0.66 2.88
C MET A 49 -1.43 0.68 2.75
N VAL A 50 -2.02 1.82 3.05
CA VAL A 50 -3.43 2.08 2.79
C VAL A 50 -3.55 3.26 1.83
N ILE A 51 -4.47 3.16 0.87
CA ILE A 51 -4.75 4.20 -0.12
C ILE A 51 -6.12 4.79 0.21
N ASP A 52 -6.24 6.12 0.18
CA ASP A 52 -7.48 6.91 0.34
C ASP A 52 -8.41 6.40 1.47
N PRO A 53 -7.95 6.40 2.75
CA PRO A 53 -8.61 5.67 3.83
C PRO A 53 -9.86 6.38 4.37
N PHE A 54 -10.93 6.49 3.59
CA PHE A 54 -12.24 6.97 4.07
C PHE A 54 -13.05 5.83 4.71
N LEU A 55 -12.88 5.66 6.02
CA LEU A 55 -13.42 4.54 6.78
C LEU A 55 -14.45 4.99 7.84
N THR A 56 -14.10 5.93 8.73
CA THR A 56 -14.97 6.31 9.88
C THR A 56 -16.35 6.79 9.44
N ASN A 57 -16.42 7.63 8.40
CA ASN A 57 -17.67 8.21 7.88
C ASN A 57 -18.24 7.44 6.68
N ASN A 58 -17.70 6.25 6.39
CA ASN A 58 -18.14 5.41 5.29
C ASN A 58 -19.03 4.27 5.83
N PRO A 59 -20.35 4.30 5.62
CA PRO A 59 -21.26 3.26 6.13
C PRO A 59 -21.04 1.88 5.48
N ARG A 60 -20.24 1.81 4.41
CA ARG A 60 -19.87 0.58 3.71
C ARG A 60 -18.40 0.19 3.94
N ALA A 61 -17.73 0.80 4.91
CA ALA A 61 -16.35 0.46 5.25
C ALA A 61 -16.26 -1.02 5.68
N ALA A 62 -15.28 -1.74 5.11
CA ALA A 62 -15.07 -3.15 5.42
C ALA A 62 -14.44 -3.38 6.81
N MET A 63 -13.83 -2.35 7.39
CA MET A 63 -13.19 -2.34 8.71
C MET A 63 -13.05 -0.92 9.24
N LYS A 64 -12.68 -0.79 10.52
CA LYS A 64 -12.39 0.52 11.11
C LYS A 64 -10.95 0.93 10.82
N GLU A 65 -10.71 2.23 10.82
CA GLU A 65 -9.39 2.85 10.80
C GLU A 65 -8.50 2.36 11.96
N SER A 66 -9.09 2.03 13.11
CA SER A 66 -8.41 1.50 14.29
C SER A 66 -7.92 0.06 14.12
N ASP A 67 -8.49 -0.71 13.19
CA ASP A 67 -8.06 -2.07 12.87
C ASP A 67 -6.78 -2.08 12.00
N LEU A 68 -6.47 -0.96 11.34
CA LEU A 68 -5.27 -0.80 10.50
C LEU A 68 -4.02 -0.59 11.36
N ASN A 69 -3.40 -1.69 11.76
CA ASN A 69 -2.14 -1.71 12.50
C ASN A 69 -0.95 -1.99 11.57
N ASN A 70 0.26 -1.55 11.96
CA ASN A 70 1.50 -1.76 11.19
C ASN A 70 1.41 -1.26 9.74
N ILE A 71 0.96 -0.02 9.57
CA ILE A 71 0.94 0.67 8.27
C ILE A 71 2.22 1.49 8.15
N ASP A 72 2.96 1.30 7.05
CA ASP A 72 4.18 2.05 6.75
C ASP A 72 3.87 3.34 5.99
N TYR A 73 2.91 3.27 5.06
CA TYR A 73 2.55 4.39 4.19
C TYR A 73 1.03 4.57 4.08
N VAL A 74 0.59 5.83 4.11
CA VAL A 74 -0.77 6.21 3.76
C VAL A 74 -0.70 7.01 2.47
N LEU A 75 -1.26 6.50 1.37
CA LEU A 75 -1.28 7.20 0.10
C LEU A 75 -2.61 7.96 -0.01
N VAL A 76 -2.53 9.25 -0.34
CA VAL A 76 -3.73 10.07 -0.57
C VAL A 76 -3.65 10.68 -1.97
N THR A 77 -4.66 10.42 -2.78
CA THR A 77 -4.70 10.80 -4.19
C THR A 77 -4.97 12.30 -4.38
N HIS A 78 -5.84 12.88 -3.56
CA HIS A 78 -6.15 14.32 -3.53
C HIS A 78 -6.84 14.71 -2.21
N THR A 79 -6.98 16.02 -1.97
CA THR A 79 -7.36 16.59 -0.66
C THR A 79 -8.86 16.62 -0.37
N HIS A 80 -9.69 15.91 -1.12
CA HIS A 80 -11.12 15.83 -0.82
C HIS A 80 -11.37 14.94 0.40
N PHE A 81 -12.40 15.22 1.19
CA PHE A 81 -12.57 14.62 2.52
C PHE A 81 -12.80 13.11 2.49
N ASP A 82 -13.40 12.59 1.42
CA ASP A 82 -13.65 11.16 1.15
C ASP A 82 -12.44 10.43 0.54
N HIS A 83 -11.31 11.13 0.38
CA HIS A 83 -10.01 10.54 0.04
C HIS A 83 -9.00 10.72 1.17
N VAL A 84 -8.93 11.90 1.79
CA VAL A 84 -8.11 12.12 2.98
C VAL A 84 -8.59 11.23 4.13
N GLY A 85 -9.90 11.25 4.41
CA GLY A 85 -10.54 10.39 5.41
C GLY A 85 -9.77 10.31 6.73
N ASP A 86 -9.39 9.10 7.10
CA ASP A 86 -8.70 8.76 8.34
C ASP A 86 -7.17 8.80 8.23
N ALA A 87 -6.61 9.39 7.16
CA ALA A 87 -5.17 9.36 6.87
C ALA A 87 -4.32 9.93 8.02
N TYR A 88 -4.71 11.09 8.55
CA TYR A 88 -4.01 11.74 9.65
C TYR A 88 -4.10 10.93 10.96
N ALA A 89 -5.27 10.36 11.25
CA ALA A 89 -5.48 9.52 12.43
C ALA A 89 -4.63 8.23 12.38
N ILE A 90 -4.57 7.59 11.21
CA ILE A 90 -3.75 6.40 10.98
C ILE A 90 -2.26 6.76 11.10
N SER A 91 -1.81 7.82 10.43
CA SER A 91 -0.42 8.28 10.49
C SER A 91 0.03 8.60 11.92
N ARG A 92 -0.79 9.30 12.70
CA ARG A 92 -0.49 9.60 14.11
C ARG A 92 -0.32 8.34 14.95
N ARG A 93 -1.23 7.38 14.78
CA ARG A 93 -1.27 6.16 15.59
C ARG A 93 -0.16 5.18 15.23
N THR A 94 0.17 5.02 13.95
CA THR A 94 1.13 4.02 13.48
C THR A 94 2.51 4.58 13.18
N GLY A 95 2.65 5.90 13.06
CA GLY A 95 3.87 6.54 12.52
C GLY A 95 4.00 6.43 11.00
N ALA A 96 2.95 5.98 10.30
CA ALA A 96 2.97 5.85 8.84
C ALA A 96 3.26 7.20 8.17
N LYS A 97 4.04 7.19 7.10
CA LYS A 97 4.27 8.42 6.30
C LYS A 97 3.13 8.61 5.31
N ILE A 98 2.59 9.83 5.26
CA ILE A 98 1.56 10.22 4.31
C ILE A 98 2.25 10.63 3.00
N VAL A 99 1.90 9.94 1.92
CA VAL A 99 2.47 10.11 0.58
C VAL A 99 1.42 10.69 -0.35
N GLY A 100 1.73 11.80 -0.99
CA GLY A 100 0.82 12.44 -1.94
C GLY A 100 1.27 13.84 -2.32
N MET A 101 0.35 14.66 -2.80
CA MET A 101 0.64 16.05 -3.14
C MET A 101 1.02 16.87 -1.88
N PHE A 102 1.86 17.90 -2.07
CA PHE A 102 2.40 18.70 -0.97
C PHE A 102 1.32 19.37 -0.11
N GLU A 103 0.18 19.72 -0.69
CA GLU A 103 -0.96 20.34 0.00
C GLU A 103 -1.51 19.48 1.16
N LEU A 104 -1.22 18.18 1.21
CA LEU A 104 -1.58 17.30 2.33
C LEU A 104 -0.88 17.66 3.65
N SER A 105 0.34 18.23 3.60
CA SER A 105 1.05 18.63 4.83
C SER A 105 0.36 19.79 5.53
N GLN A 106 -0.22 20.72 4.76
CA GLN A 106 -0.96 21.87 5.30
C GLN A 106 -2.22 21.45 6.07
N GLY A 107 -2.89 20.37 5.63
CA GLY A 107 -3.98 19.77 6.40
C GLY A 107 -3.46 19.08 7.67
N GLY A 108 -2.33 18.40 7.57
CA GLY A 108 -1.67 17.73 8.70
C GLY A 108 -1.26 18.64 9.84
N GLU A 109 -0.81 19.86 9.54
CA GLU A 109 -0.48 20.87 10.56
C GLU A 109 -1.68 21.19 11.45
N LYS A 110 -2.89 21.27 10.88
CA LYS A 110 -4.13 21.49 11.64
C LYS A 110 -4.47 20.31 12.54
N ASP A 111 -4.04 19.13 12.13
CA ASP A 111 -4.11 17.89 12.88
C ASP A 111 -2.87 17.68 13.75
N GLU A 112 -2.02 18.67 14.06
CA GLU A 112 -0.84 18.50 14.93
C GLU A 112 0.16 17.42 14.46
N LEU A 113 0.20 17.12 13.16
CA LEU A 113 1.21 16.23 12.57
C LEU A 113 2.41 17.08 12.10
N GLY A 114 3.60 16.67 12.52
CA GLY A 114 4.85 17.30 12.08
C GLY A 114 5.14 17.03 10.60
N GLU A 115 5.96 17.89 9.98
CA GLU A 115 6.39 17.76 8.59
C GLU A 115 7.04 16.40 8.30
N ASP A 116 7.67 15.79 9.29
CA ASP A 116 8.32 14.49 9.16
C ASP A 116 7.33 13.37 8.82
N HIS A 117 6.04 13.54 9.09
CA HIS A 117 5.00 12.59 8.68
C HIS A 117 4.69 12.62 7.19
N PHE A 118 5.19 13.59 6.42
CA PHE A 118 4.79 13.83 5.04
C PHE A 118 5.91 13.53 4.04
N ILE A 119 5.53 12.91 2.92
CA ILE A 119 6.36 12.73 1.75
C ILE A 119 5.63 13.36 0.57
N GLY A 120 5.88 14.65 0.39
CA GLY A 120 5.33 15.44 -0.71
C GLY A 120 5.93 15.02 -2.05
N MET A 121 5.07 14.75 -3.03
CA MET A 121 5.43 14.34 -4.38
C MET A 121 4.75 15.22 -5.44
N ASN A 122 5.42 15.40 -6.58
CA ASN A 122 4.89 16.13 -7.73
C ASN A 122 4.31 15.18 -8.79
N LYS A 123 3.38 15.68 -9.60
CA LYS A 123 2.87 14.95 -10.77
C LYS A 123 4.04 14.63 -11.72
N GLY A 124 4.06 13.41 -12.24
CA GLY A 124 5.14 12.87 -13.07
C GLY A 124 6.35 12.36 -12.28
N SER A 125 6.38 12.51 -10.96
CA SER A 125 7.46 11.96 -10.13
C SER A 125 7.24 10.47 -9.82
N GLN A 126 8.34 9.76 -9.60
CA GLN A 126 8.36 8.41 -9.07
C GLN A 126 9.41 8.33 -7.96
N THR A 127 9.05 7.73 -6.84
CA THR A 127 9.93 7.56 -5.68
C THR A 127 9.88 6.12 -5.18
N ARG A 128 11.03 5.58 -4.82
CA ARG A 128 11.17 4.21 -4.33
C ARG A 128 11.17 4.19 -2.80
N PHE A 129 10.36 3.30 -2.24
CA PHE A 129 10.20 3.05 -0.81
C PHE A 129 10.48 1.57 -0.54
N GLY A 130 11.74 1.23 -0.25
CA GLY A 130 12.14 -0.16 -0.04
C GLY A 130 11.85 -1.04 -1.27
N GLU A 131 10.90 -1.97 -1.13
CA GLU A 131 10.49 -2.90 -2.19
C GLU A 131 9.44 -2.35 -3.15
N VAL A 132 8.84 -1.19 -2.85
CA VAL A 132 7.78 -0.59 -3.68
C VAL A 132 8.26 0.70 -4.35
N SER A 133 7.71 1.00 -5.52
CA SER A 133 7.89 2.30 -6.18
C SER A 133 6.52 2.94 -6.39
N ILE A 134 6.36 4.17 -5.93
CA ILE A 134 5.12 4.94 -6.04
C ILE A 134 5.36 6.04 -7.07
N GLY A 135 4.44 6.20 -8.02
CA GLY A 135 4.46 7.27 -9.01
C GLY A 135 3.17 8.06 -8.97
N LEU A 136 3.27 9.40 -9.04
CA LEU A 136 2.11 10.28 -9.15
C LEU A 136 1.88 10.61 -10.61
N THR A 137 0.70 10.26 -11.14
CA THR A 137 0.31 10.59 -12.50
C THR A 137 -0.74 11.70 -12.51
N ALA A 138 -0.88 12.39 -13.65
CA ALA A 138 -1.98 13.34 -13.81
C ALA A 138 -3.32 12.60 -13.76
N ALA A 139 -4.25 13.11 -12.94
CA ALA A 139 -5.64 12.69 -12.92
C ALA A 139 -6.52 13.84 -13.41
N VAL A 140 -7.58 13.52 -14.16
CA VAL A 140 -8.64 14.45 -14.51
C VAL A 140 -9.78 14.19 -13.52
N PRO A 141 -10.09 15.13 -12.60
CA PRO A 141 -11.22 14.97 -11.70
C PRO A 141 -12.50 14.80 -12.53
N GLN A 142 -13.45 14.02 -12.02
CA GLN A 142 -14.78 13.99 -12.64
C GLN A 142 -15.32 15.42 -12.64
N ARG A 143 -15.68 15.93 -13.82
CA ARG A 143 -16.42 17.19 -13.91
C ARG A 143 -17.82 16.90 -13.41
N GLU A 144 -18.24 17.60 -12.36
CA GLU A 144 -19.65 17.72 -12.01
C GLU A 144 -20.44 18.36 -13.16
#